data_AF-U2PMW7-F1
#
_entry.id   AF-U2PMW7-F1
#
_cell.length_a   1.000
_cell.length_b   1.000
_cell.length_c   1.000
_cell.angle_alpha   90.00
_cell.angle_beta   90.00
_cell.angle_gamma   90.00
#
_symmetry.space_group_name_H-M   'P 1'
#
loop_
_entity.id
_entity.type
_entity.pdbx_description
1 polymer ?
#
loop_
_entity_poly.entity_id
_entity_poly.type
_entity_poly.pdbx_seq_one_letter_code
_entity_poly.pdbx_strand_id
1 'polypeptide(L)'
;MLIFATIGLIDKILDNKFGLASAFDKGIITMGDFMLSISGFYCISIAFLRNNTEILNRLGDFLFFDPSILIGSLLAPDLGGYSIVEMISKDPNMIVFAGVLLTSTIGATISFQLPIFLNNLEKDDVPSFMQGIAYGLIVLPIVLILVGLFLQIDSLMINMIPLLVLCIFLLFMFFINLKLSVKILTIFANMIRILGYLFFFLVCLTFFFDLGFTQQDLIQEVFSIVFQMTLIVAGSLVLCQLILKYFSLQIEKLATMLHINQYALIGLILSLGTSIAMMPLFSKMDTKGKLINAAFSVSGAYVFGGQLGFIASVSNSFSTTIFIIAKLSAGILAILMVYLFTKRRMEN
;
A
#
# COMPACT_ATOMS: atom_id res chain seq x y z
N MET A 1 15.08 10.06 -0.53
CA MET A 1 15.37 8.60 -0.54
C MET A 1 16.69 8.27 -1.23
N LEU A 2 16.96 8.80 -2.43
CA LEU A 2 18.23 8.52 -3.15
C LEU A 2 19.51 8.83 -2.35
N ILE A 3 19.52 9.92 -1.57
CA ILE A 3 20.64 10.25 -0.67
C ILE A 3 20.87 9.11 0.35
N PHE A 4 19.81 8.57 0.96
CA PHE A 4 19.91 7.47 1.90
C PHE A 4 20.33 6.16 1.22
N ALA A 5 19.83 5.88 0.01
CA ALA A 5 20.29 4.74 -0.77
C ALA A 5 21.79 4.84 -1.09
N THR A 6 22.26 6.05 -1.41
CA THR A 6 23.68 6.34 -1.66
C THR A 6 24.52 6.12 -0.39
N ILE A 7 24.04 6.58 0.78
CA ILE A 7 24.72 6.34 2.06
C ILE A 7 24.83 4.83 2.35
N GLY A 8 23.75 4.06 2.12
CA GLY A 8 23.77 2.61 2.29
C GLY A 8 24.73 1.90 1.33
N LEU A 9 24.79 2.34 0.07
CA LEU A 9 25.73 1.83 -0.92
C LEU A 9 27.18 2.15 -0.54
N ILE A 10 27.47 3.37 -0.10
CA ILE A 10 28.80 3.76 0.36
C ILE A 10 29.21 2.92 1.56
N ASP A 11 28.32 2.70 2.53
CA ASP A 11 28.63 1.84 3.67
C ASP A 11 28.90 0.39 3.25
N LYS A 12 28.18 -0.12 2.26
CA LYS A 12 28.44 -1.43 1.66
C LYS A 12 29.82 -1.51 1.01
N ILE A 13 30.25 -0.47 0.26
CA ILE A 13 31.59 -0.39 -0.34
C ILE A 13 32.68 -0.34 0.74
N LEU A 14 32.36 0.19 1.92
CA LEU A 14 33.28 0.31 3.05
C LEU A 14 33.25 -0.91 4.00
N ASP A 15 32.78 -2.07 3.55
CA ASP A 15 32.63 -3.31 4.32
C ASP A 15 31.70 -3.18 5.55
N ASN A 16 30.59 -2.45 5.40
CA ASN A 16 29.49 -2.36 6.38
C ASN A 16 29.92 -1.79 7.75
N LYS A 17 30.82 -0.81 7.77
CA LYS A 17 31.31 -0.15 8.99
C LYS A 17 30.20 0.51 9.82
N PHE A 18 29.17 1.03 9.17
CA PHE A 18 28.05 1.72 9.80
C PHE A 18 26.83 0.80 10.01
N GLY A 19 26.86 -0.44 9.52
CA GLY A 19 25.79 -1.43 9.68
C GLY A 19 24.61 -1.28 8.72
N LEU A 20 24.68 -0.37 7.75
CA LEU A 20 23.60 0.01 6.84
C LEU A 20 23.53 -0.86 5.57
N ALA A 21 24.60 -1.60 5.26
CA ALA A 21 24.67 -2.41 4.04
C ALA A 21 23.54 -3.44 3.97
N SER A 22 23.17 -4.04 5.10
CA SER A 22 22.08 -5.02 5.16
C SER A 22 20.71 -4.44 4.81
N ALA A 23 20.43 -3.18 5.16
CA ALA A 23 19.18 -2.51 4.78
C ALA A 23 19.17 -2.14 3.30
N PHE A 24 20.31 -1.68 2.77
CA PHE A 24 20.47 -1.43 1.34
C PHE A 24 20.23 -2.71 0.54
N ASP A 25 20.88 -3.82 0.92
CA ASP A 25 20.78 -5.10 0.23
C ASP A 25 19.37 -5.68 0.24
N LYS A 26 18.69 -5.59 1.39
CA LYS A 26 17.27 -5.97 1.47
C LYS A 26 16.42 -5.18 0.47
N GLY A 27 16.69 -3.89 0.31
CA GLY A 27 15.99 -3.07 -0.67
C GLY A 27 16.31 -3.44 -2.11
N ILE A 28 17.55 -3.83 -2.42
CA ILE A 28 17.90 -4.33 -3.77
C ILE A 28 17.24 -5.68 -4.06
N ILE A 29 17.19 -6.59 -3.08
CA ILE A 29 16.61 -7.93 -3.23
C ILE A 29 15.11 -7.86 -3.59
N THR A 30 14.37 -6.84 -3.12
CA THR A 30 12.93 -6.69 -3.45
C THR A 30 12.64 -6.44 -4.92
N MET A 31 13.68 -6.17 -5.74
CA MET A 31 13.52 -5.99 -7.19
C MET A 31 12.88 -7.21 -7.87
N GLY A 32 13.23 -8.43 -7.44
CA GLY A 32 12.65 -9.66 -7.98
C GLY A 32 11.15 -9.76 -7.70
N ASP A 33 10.74 -9.45 -6.47
CA ASP A 33 9.33 -9.46 -6.06
C ASP A 33 8.51 -8.42 -6.84
N PHE A 34 9.07 -7.22 -7.03
CA PHE A 34 8.44 -6.18 -7.86
C PHE A 34 8.34 -6.60 -9.32
N MET A 35 9.36 -7.24 -9.87
CA MET A 35 9.29 -7.71 -11.25
C MET A 35 8.19 -8.74 -11.43
N LEU A 36 8.06 -9.72 -10.53
CA LEU A 36 6.99 -10.73 -10.59
C LEU A 36 5.59 -10.13 -10.43
N SER A 37 5.46 -9.11 -9.57
CA SER A 37 4.17 -8.54 -9.20
C SER A 37 3.68 -7.48 -10.17
N ILE A 38 4.54 -6.60 -10.66
CA ILE A 38 4.13 -5.36 -11.35
C ILE A 38 4.11 -5.54 -12.85
N SER A 39 5.12 -6.21 -13.39
CA SER A 39 5.35 -6.24 -14.84
C SER A 39 4.20 -6.83 -15.63
N GLY A 40 3.68 -7.96 -15.16
CA GLY A 40 2.55 -8.63 -15.78
C GLY A 40 1.31 -7.74 -15.78
N PHE A 41 0.93 -7.24 -14.60
CA PHE A 41 -0.26 -6.40 -14.47
C PHE A 41 -0.14 -5.09 -15.25
N TYR A 42 1.01 -4.43 -15.22
CA TYR A 42 1.21 -3.17 -15.94
C TYR A 42 1.13 -3.39 -17.46
N CYS A 43 1.97 -4.28 -18.00
CA CYS A 43 2.07 -4.51 -19.44
C CYS A 43 0.79 -5.10 -20.05
N ILE A 44 0.19 -6.09 -19.38
CA ILE A 44 -1.00 -6.78 -19.89
C ILE A 44 -2.25 -5.93 -19.70
N SER A 45 -2.42 -5.24 -18.57
CA SER A 45 -3.59 -4.37 -18.38
C SER A 45 -3.60 -3.24 -19.41
N ILE A 46 -2.45 -2.60 -19.66
CA ILE A 46 -2.35 -1.54 -20.66
C ILE A 46 -2.60 -2.07 -22.08
N ALA A 47 -1.96 -3.17 -22.45
CA ALA A 47 -2.16 -3.77 -23.77
C ALA A 47 -3.62 -4.22 -23.99
N PHE A 48 -4.23 -4.86 -22.98
CA PHE A 48 -5.61 -5.33 -23.03
C PHE A 48 -6.59 -4.16 -23.18
N LEU A 49 -6.45 -3.11 -22.37
CA LEU A 49 -7.38 -1.98 -22.37
C LEU A 49 -7.25 -1.12 -23.64
N ARG A 50 -6.04 -0.92 -24.17
CA ARG A 50 -5.83 -0.26 -25.48
C ARG A 50 -6.56 -0.98 -26.62
N ASN A 51 -6.64 -2.31 -26.56
CA ASN A 51 -7.32 -3.11 -27.59
C ASN A 51 -8.83 -3.25 -27.37
N ASN A 52 -9.35 -2.83 -26.20
CA ASN A 52 -10.76 -3.04 -25.81
C ASN A 52 -11.40 -1.75 -25.25
N THR A 53 -11.14 -0.61 -25.90
CA THR A 53 -11.65 0.72 -25.48
C THR A 53 -13.18 0.81 -25.40
N GLU A 54 -13.92 -0.09 -26.06
CA GLU A 54 -15.38 -0.16 -25.95
C GLU A 54 -15.87 -0.64 -24.58
N ILE A 55 -15.14 -1.55 -23.93
CA ILE A 55 -15.50 -2.06 -22.59
C ILE A 55 -15.46 -0.92 -21.58
N LEU A 56 -14.48 -0.04 -21.72
CA LEU A 56 -14.29 1.15 -20.89
C LEU A 56 -15.48 2.11 -20.96
N ASN A 57 -15.97 2.40 -22.17
CA ASN A 57 -17.13 3.29 -22.34
C ASN A 57 -18.43 2.66 -21.80
N ARG A 58 -18.64 1.35 -22.01
CA ARG A 58 -19.85 0.65 -21.52
C ARG A 58 -19.94 0.58 -19.99
N LEU A 59 -18.81 0.53 -19.29
CA LEU A 59 -18.79 0.51 -17.82
C LEU A 59 -19.25 1.85 -17.22
N GLY A 60 -18.95 2.97 -17.89
CA GLY A 60 -19.37 4.30 -17.44
C GLY A 60 -20.86 4.56 -17.58
N ASP A 61 -21.49 4.06 -18.65
CA ASP A 61 -22.92 4.32 -18.94
C ASP A 61 -23.89 3.57 -18.01
N PHE A 62 -23.45 2.48 -17.39
CA PHE A 62 -24.31 1.63 -16.55
C PHE A 62 -24.27 1.99 -15.05
N LEU A 63 -23.26 2.75 -14.61
CA LEU A 63 -23.01 3.03 -13.21
C LEU A 63 -23.30 4.49 -12.88
N PHE A 64 -23.95 4.73 -11.74
CA PHE A 64 -24.19 6.08 -11.22
C PHE A 64 -22.94 6.72 -10.60
N PHE A 65 -21.80 6.03 -10.60
CA PHE A 65 -20.52 6.45 -10.04
C PHE A 65 -19.37 6.10 -10.99
N ASP A 66 -18.21 6.74 -10.83
CA ASP A 66 -17.03 6.46 -11.64
C ASP A 66 -16.47 5.03 -11.33
N PRO A 67 -16.41 4.12 -12.33
CA PRO A 67 -15.94 2.74 -12.13
C PRO A 67 -14.50 2.64 -11.60
N SER A 68 -13.67 3.68 -11.76
CA SER A 68 -12.32 3.72 -11.19
C SER A 68 -12.33 3.59 -9.66
N ILE A 69 -13.39 3.99 -8.98
CA ILE A 69 -13.53 3.84 -7.52
C ILE A 69 -13.47 2.37 -7.12
N LEU A 70 -14.12 1.48 -7.86
CA LEU A 70 -14.12 0.04 -7.56
C LEU A 70 -12.75 -0.58 -7.77
N ILE A 71 -12.11 -0.26 -8.90
CA ILE A 71 -10.76 -0.74 -9.21
C ILE A 71 -9.78 -0.24 -8.16
N GLY A 72 -9.79 1.07 -7.89
CA GLY A 72 -8.95 1.70 -6.89
C GLY A 72 -9.19 1.14 -5.50
N SER A 73 -10.42 0.75 -5.17
CA SER A 73 -10.70 0.21 -3.85
C SER A 73 -10.29 -1.25 -3.66
N LEU A 74 -10.07 -2.00 -4.74
CA LEU A 74 -9.80 -3.44 -4.69
C LEU A 74 -8.35 -3.81 -4.99
N LEU A 75 -7.65 -3.02 -5.81
CA LEU A 75 -6.30 -3.33 -6.29
C LEU A 75 -5.27 -2.32 -5.79
N ALA A 76 -4.12 -2.83 -5.34
CA ALA A 76 -2.95 -2.01 -5.03
C ALA A 76 -2.43 -1.29 -6.28
N PRO A 77 -1.73 -0.15 -6.14
CA PRO A 77 -1.29 0.66 -7.28
C PRO A 77 -0.38 -0.15 -8.21
N ASP A 78 0.54 -0.89 -7.60
CA ASP A 78 1.56 -1.74 -8.20
C ASP A 78 1.02 -3.12 -8.65
N LEU A 79 -0.21 -3.48 -8.28
CA LEU A 79 -0.93 -4.66 -8.82
C LEU A 79 -1.79 -4.31 -10.05
N GLY A 80 -1.42 -3.23 -10.75
CA GLY A 80 -2.14 -2.71 -11.93
C GLY A 80 -3.33 -1.82 -11.61
N GLY A 81 -3.64 -1.59 -10.32
CA GLY A 81 -4.75 -0.73 -9.91
C GLY A 81 -4.63 0.69 -10.46
N TYR A 82 -3.44 1.30 -10.40
CA TYR A 82 -3.21 2.63 -10.94
C TYR A 82 -3.40 2.66 -12.46
N SER A 83 -2.73 1.75 -13.18
CA SER A 83 -2.78 1.71 -14.65
C SER A 83 -4.20 1.52 -15.16
N ILE A 84 -4.97 0.62 -14.55
CA ILE A 84 -6.38 0.39 -14.93
C ILE A 84 -7.22 1.64 -14.65
N VAL A 85 -7.03 2.32 -13.51
CA VAL A 85 -7.74 3.57 -13.21
C VAL A 85 -7.39 4.68 -14.21
N GLU A 86 -6.11 4.87 -14.52
CA GLU A 86 -5.64 5.88 -15.47
C GLU A 86 -6.24 5.69 -16.87
N MET A 87 -6.51 4.45 -17.26
CA MET A 87 -7.15 4.15 -18.55
C MET A 87 -8.67 4.31 -18.52
N ILE A 88 -9.33 4.02 -17.39
CA ILE A 88 -10.79 4.11 -17.28
C ILE A 88 -11.26 5.54 -17.02
N SER A 89 -10.58 6.28 -16.15
CA SER A 89 -11.03 7.61 -15.77
C SER A 89 -10.45 8.67 -16.70
N LYS A 90 -11.33 9.50 -17.25
CA LYS A 90 -10.96 10.63 -18.12
C LYS A 90 -10.66 11.91 -17.33
N ASP A 91 -10.98 11.94 -16.03
CA ASP A 91 -10.75 13.07 -15.15
C ASP A 91 -9.39 12.92 -14.43
N PRO A 92 -8.42 13.83 -14.67
CA PRO A 92 -7.13 13.82 -13.98
C PRO A 92 -7.25 13.82 -12.46
N ASN A 93 -8.24 14.52 -11.90
CA ASN A 93 -8.44 14.58 -10.45
C ASN A 93 -8.91 13.24 -9.89
N MET A 94 -9.76 12.52 -10.64
CA MET A 94 -10.17 11.16 -10.31
C MET A 94 -9.00 10.16 -10.42
N ILE A 95 -8.07 10.34 -11.36
CA ILE A 95 -6.85 9.51 -11.43
C ILE A 95 -6.00 9.71 -10.17
N VAL A 96 -5.86 10.95 -9.67
CA VAL A 96 -5.20 11.18 -8.38
C VAL A 96 -6.00 10.53 -7.24
N PHE A 97 -7.30 10.69 -7.23
CA PHE A 97 -8.13 10.18 -6.14
C PHE A 97 -8.20 8.65 -6.10
N ALA A 98 -8.72 8.03 -7.16
CA ALA A 98 -8.89 6.60 -7.24
C ALA A 98 -7.57 5.88 -7.54
N GLY A 99 -6.81 6.38 -8.52
CA GLY A 99 -5.60 5.73 -9.03
C GLY A 99 -4.44 5.82 -8.05
N VAL A 100 -4.29 6.92 -7.32
CA VAL A 100 -3.22 7.10 -6.34
C VAL A 100 -3.68 6.80 -4.92
N LEU A 101 -4.78 7.39 -4.43
CA LEU A 101 -5.16 7.28 -3.02
C LEU A 101 -5.93 6.01 -2.69
N LEU A 102 -6.98 5.67 -3.44
CA LEU A 102 -7.75 4.45 -3.14
C LEU A 102 -6.88 3.21 -3.30
N THR A 103 -6.15 3.10 -4.42
CA THR A 103 -5.26 1.95 -4.67
C THR A 103 -4.25 1.80 -3.55
N SER A 104 -3.64 2.88 -3.08
CA SER A 104 -2.57 2.82 -2.08
C SER A 104 -3.06 2.71 -0.64
N THR A 105 -4.35 2.83 -0.39
CA THR A 105 -4.95 2.71 0.95
C THR A 105 -5.74 1.41 1.04
N ILE A 106 -7.04 1.46 0.77
CA ILE A 106 -7.92 0.29 0.87
C ILE A 106 -7.60 -0.76 -0.19
N GLY A 107 -7.25 -0.37 -1.42
CA GLY A 107 -6.86 -1.31 -2.48
C GLY A 107 -5.67 -2.17 -2.07
N ALA A 108 -4.60 -1.54 -1.57
CA ALA A 108 -3.42 -2.21 -1.03
C ALA A 108 -3.76 -3.02 0.24
N THR A 109 -4.69 -2.54 1.06
CA THR A 109 -5.13 -3.27 2.25
C THR A 109 -5.78 -4.61 1.88
N ILE A 110 -6.68 -4.62 0.90
CA ILE A 110 -7.44 -5.81 0.48
C ILE A 110 -6.58 -6.77 -0.33
N SER A 111 -5.91 -6.27 -1.38
CA SER A 111 -5.22 -7.12 -2.35
C SER A 111 -3.83 -7.59 -1.90
N PHE A 112 -3.20 -6.88 -0.96
CA PHE A 112 -1.82 -7.14 -0.55
C PHE A 112 -1.67 -7.37 0.96
N GLN A 113 -2.04 -6.37 1.77
CA GLN A 113 -1.77 -6.34 3.21
C GLN A 113 -2.45 -7.49 3.97
N LEU A 114 -3.79 -7.56 3.92
CA LEU A 114 -4.58 -8.54 4.67
C LEU A 114 -4.14 -9.98 4.38
N PRO A 115 -4.03 -10.43 3.12
CA PRO A 115 -3.59 -11.79 2.79
C PRO A 115 -2.21 -12.14 3.36
N ILE A 116 -1.23 -11.23 3.23
CA ILE A 116 0.14 -11.47 3.68
C ILE A 116 0.19 -11.57 5.20
N PHE A 117 -0.47 -10.66 5.90
CA PHE A 117 -0.49 -10.66 7.36
C PHE A 117 -1.25 -11.84 7.93
N LEU A 118 -2.41 -12.17 7.37
CA LEU A 118 -3.25 -13.23 7.91
C LEU A 118 -2.69 -14.64 7.68
N ASN A 119 -1.83 -14.82 6.68
CA ASN A 119 -1.15 -16.10 6.44
C ASN A 119 0.10 -16.28 7.30
N ASN A 120 0.76 -15.19 7.71
CA ASN A 120 2.09 -15.24 8.34
C ASN A 120 2.11 -14.77 9.80
N LEU A 121 1.08 -14.06 10.27
CA LEU A 121 0.96 -13.69 11.68
C LEU A 121 0.68 -14.92 12.55
N GLU A 122 1.13 -14.83 13.80
CA GLU A 122 0.73 -15.78 14.84
C GLU A 122 -0.78 -15.76 15.05
N LYS A 123 -1.40 -16.93 15.28
CA LYS A 123 -2.86 -17.06 15.36
C LYS A 123 -3.48 -16.20 16.46
N ASP A 124 -2.75 -15.98 17.55
CA ASP A 124 -3.20 -15.19 18.69
C ASP A 124 -3.16 -13.67 18.42
N ASP A 125 -2.39 -13.24 17.42
CA ASP A 125 -2.25 -11.85 17.02
C ASP A 125 -3.28 -11.40 15.99
N VAL A 126 -3.84 -12.34 15.22
CA VAL A 126 -4.82 -12.07 14.16
C VAL A 126 -6.02 -11.26 14.66
N PRO A 127 -6.64 -11.54 15.83
CA PRO A 127 -7.75 -10.72 16.34
C PRO A 127 -7.36 -9.25 16.56
N SER A 128 -6.21 -8.98 17.19
CA SER A 128 -5.74 -7.61 17.43
C SER A 128 -5.39 -6.90 16.12
N PHE A 129 -4.76 -7.60 15.19
CA PHE A 129 -4.48 -7.05 13.87
C PHE A 129 -5.76 -6.63 13.15
N MET A 130 -6.75 -7.52 13.10
CA MET A 130 -8.02 -7.25 12.41
C MET A 130 -8.83 -6.14 13.08
N GLN A 131 -8.82 -6.07 14.42
CA GLN A 131 -9.43 -4.95 15.14
C GLN A 131 -8.74 -3.63 14.81
N GLY A 132 -7.41 -3.61 14.68
CA GLY A 132 -6.68 -2.42 14.24
C GLY A 132 -7.04 -2.02 12.80
N ILE A 133 -7.08 -2.97 11.86
CA ILE A 133 -7.52 -2.70 10.47
C ILE A 133 -8.93 -2.08 10.47
N ALA A 134 -9.85 -2.57 11.31
CA ALA A 134 -11.19 -2.00 11.42
C ALA A 134 -11.16 -0.51 11.82
N TYR A 135 -10.33 -0.10 12.77
CA TYR A 135 -10.15 1.32 13.11
C TYR A 135 -9.60 2.13 11.94
N GLY A 136 -8.64 1.58 11.18
CA GLY A 136 -8.12 2.22 9.97
C GLY A 136 -9.20 2.43 8.90
N LEU A 137 -10.03 1.42 8.65
CA LEU A 137 -11.13 1.48 7.68
C LEU A 137 -12.23 2.47 8.07
N ILE A 138 -12.48 2.68 9.37
CA ILE A 138 -13.46 3.67 9.84
C ILE A 138 -12.97 5.11 9.57
N VAL A 139 -11.67 5.36 9.74
CA VAL A 139 -11.08 6.70 9.57
C VAL A 139 -10.84 7.04 8.10
N LEU A 140 -10.52 6.05 7.28
CA LEU A 140 -10.10 6.25 5.89
C LEU A 140 -11.09 7.11 5.05
N PRO A 141 -12.42 6.88 5.08
CA PRO A 141 -13.37 7.70 4.34
C PRO A 141 -13.32 9.19 4.69
N ILE A 142 -13.01 9.55 5.94
CA ILE A 142 -12.95 10.95 6.38
C ILE A 142 -11.84 11.69 5.62
N VAL A 143 -10.65 11.08 5.52
CA VAL A 143 -9.54 11.70 4.80
C VAL A 143 -9.81 11.74 3.30
N LEU A 144 -10.37 10.67 2.74
CA LEU A 144 -10.70 10.62 1.32
C LEU A 144 -11.74 11.68 0.95
N ILE A 145 -12.75 11.93 1.80
CA ILE A 145 -13.71 13.03 1.56
C ILE A 145 -12.99 14.38 1.55
N LEU A 146 -12.11 14.65 2.51
CA LEU A 146 -11.36 15.91 2.57
C LEU A 146 -10.48 16.12 1.33
N VAL A 147 -9.80 15.06 0.87
CA VAL A 147 -8.97 15.14 -0.33
C VAL A 147 -9.81 15.24 -1.60
N GLY A 148 -10.92 14.53 -1.70
CA GLY A 148 -11.85 14.63 -2.82
C GLY A 148 -12.47 16.02 -2.95
N LEU A 149 -12.77 16.69 -1.83
CA LEU A 149 -13.20 18.09 -1.81
C LEU A 149 -12.09 19.03 -2.27
N PHE A 150 -10.85 18.80 -1.82
CA PHE A 150 -9.68 19.57 -2.27
C PHE A 150 -9.42 19.41 -3.78
N LEU A 151 -9.58 18.19 -4.30
CA LEU A 151 -9.45 17.86 -5.72
C LEU A 151 -10.68 18.28 -6.56
N GLN A 152 -11.72 18.84 -5.94
CA GLN A 152 -12.95 19.29 -6.61
C GLN A 152 -13.62 18.19 -7.46
N ILE A 153 -13.69 16.97 -6.93
CA ILE A 153 -14.29 15.83 -7.64
C ILE A 153 -15.79 16.02 -7.80
N ASP A 154 -16.25 15.96 -9.05
CA ASP A 154 -17.67 16.00 -9.39
C ASP A 154 -18.42 14.84 -8.75
N SER A 155 -19.61 15.12 -8.20
CA SER A 155 -20.46 14.10 -7.57
C SER A 155 -19.74 13.24 -6.52
N LEU A 156 -18.75 13.82 -5.80
CA LEU A 156 -17.92 13.10 -4.81
C LEU A 156 -18.72 12.20 -3.87
N MET A 157 -19.85 12.67 -3.32
CA MET A 157 -20.67 11.87 -2.41
C MET A 157 -21.22 10.60 -3.06
N ILE A 158 -21.60 10.67 -4.34
CA ILE A 158 -22.08 9.51 -5.11
C ILE A 158 -20.91 8.57 -5.39
N ASN A 159 -19.77 9.12 -5.80
CA ASN A 159 -18.53 8.36 -6.04
C ASN A 159 -17.99 7.69 -4.77
N MET A 160 -18.32 8.20 -3.58
CA MET A 160 -17.95 7.61 -2.30
C MET A 160 -18.86 6.45 -1.87
N ILE A 161 -20.06 6.29 -2.44
CA ILE A 161 -21.01 5.24 -2.03
C ILE A 161 -20.40 3.84 -2.15
N PRO A 162 -19.79 3.43 -3.28
CA PRO A 162 -19.22 2.09 -3.41
C PRO A 162 -18.13 1.81 -2.39
N LEU A 163 -17.29 2.81 -2.11
CA LEU A 163 -16.25 2.72 -1.09
C LEU A 163 -16.84 2.58 0.32
N LEU A 164 -17.84 3.38 0.67
CA LEU A 164 -18.49 3.29 1.99
C LEU A 164 -19.17 1.94 2.19
N VAL A 165 -19.86 1.45 1.15
CA VAL A 165 -20.47 0.11 1.15
C VAL A 165 -19.40 -0.95 1.33
N LEU A 166 -18.25 -0.85 0.64
CA LEU A 166 -17.14 -1.79 0.78
C LEU A 166 -16.54 -1.75 2.20
N CYS A 167 -16.30 -0.57 2.77
CA CYS A 167 -15.82 -0.43 4.15
C CYS A 167 -16.78 -1.07 5.16
N ILE A 168 -18.08 -0.78 5.06
CA ILE A 168 -19.12 -1.36 5.94
C ILE A 168 -19.16 -2.88 5.77
N PHE A 169 -19.10 -3.37 4.53
CA PHE A 169 -19.08 -4.79 4.23
C PHE A 169 -17.87 -5.48 4.86
N LEU A 170 -16.67 -4.93 4.72
CA LEU A 170 -15.46 -5.48 5.33
C LEU A 170 -15.54 -5.51 6.85
N LEU A 171 -15.98 -4.41 7.47
CA LEU A 171 -16.18 -4.33 8.91
C LEU A 171 -17.16 -5.40 9.39
N PHE A 172 -18.31 -5.53 8.71
CA PHE A 172 -19.32 -6.54 9.02
C PHE A 172 -18.79 -7.97 8.85
N MET A 173 -18.03 -8.23 7.78
CA MET A 173 -17.39 -9.53 7.52
C MET A 173 -16.47 -9.92 8.68
N PHE A 174 -15.66 -8.97 9.18
CA PHE A 174 -14.74 -9.19 10.30
C PHE A 174 -15.47 -9.52 11.60
N PHE A 175 -16.65 -8.92 11.84
CA PHE A 175 -17.46 -9.18 13.02
C PHE A 175 -18.17 -10.54 13.00
N ILE A 176 -18.66 -11.02 11.86
CA ILE A 176 -19.39 -12.30 11.78
C ILE A 176 -18.43 -13.46 12.01
N ASN A 177 -17.41 -13.57 11.16
CA ASN A 177 -16.51 -14.71 11.20
C ASN A 177 -15.14 -14.33 10.62
N LEU A 178 -14.22 -14.06 11.54
CA LEU A 178 -12.85 -13.71 11.21
C LEU A 178 -12.17 -14.79 10.36
N LYS A 179 -12.39 -16.07 10.66
CA LYS A 179 -11.78 -17.18 9.92
C LYS A 179 -12.29 -17.24 8.47
N LEU A 180 -13.59 -17.02 8.27
CA LEU A 180 -14.17 -16.97 6.93
C LEU A 180 -13.67 -15.76 6.15
N SER A 181 -13.63 -14.59 6.79
CA SER A 181 -13.07 -13.34 6.22
C SER A 181 -11.65 -13.53 5.70
N VAL A 182 -10.80 -14.09 6.56
CA VAL A 182 -9.41 -14.40 6.24
C VAL A 182 -9.34 -15.35 5.04
N LYS A 183 -10.14 -16.41 5.05
CA LYS A 183 -10.14 -17.39 3.96
C LYS A 183 -10.52 -16.75 2.62
N ILE A 184 -11.56 -15.91 2.58
CA ILE A 184 -12.01 -15.23 1.36
C ILE A 184 -10.92 -14.29 0.82
N LEU A 185 -10.36 -13.44 1.68
CA LEU A 185 -9.31 -12.49 1.30
C LEU A 185 -8.03 -13.19 0.85
N THR A 186 -7.63 -14.27 1.52
CA THR A 186 -6.49 -15.09 1.11
C THR A 186 -6.72 -15.77 -0.24
N ILE A 187 -7.93 -16.27 -0.52
CA ILE A 187 -8.28 -16.82 -1.84
C ILE A 187 -8.19 -15.74 -2.92
N PHE A 188 -8.77 -14.56 -2.67
CA PHE A 188 -8.75 -13.43 -3.60
C PHE A 188 -7.32 -13.01 -3.94
N ALA A 189 -6.46 -12.84 -2.95
CA ALA A 189 -5.08 -12.43 -3.20
C ALA A 189 -4.20 -13.52 -3.80
N ASN A 190 -4.44 -14.80 -3.46
CA ASN A 190 -3.78 -15.90 -4.16
C ASN A 190 -4.19 -15.94 -5.63
N MET A 191 -5.45 -15.66 -5.95
CA MET A 191 -5.90 -15.52 -7.34
C MET A 191 -5.18 -14.38 -8.05
N ILE A 192 -5.08 -13.19 -7.45
CA ILE A 192 -4.32 -12.06 -8.01
C ILE A 192 -2.85 -12.43 -8.20
N ARG A 193 -2.22 -13.09 -7.22
CA ARG A 193 -0.82 -13.50 -7.30
C ARG A 193 -0.57 -14.50 -8.44
N ILE A 194 -1.44 -15.51 -8.58
CA ILE A 194 -1.36 -16.47 -9.68
C ILE A 194 -1.53 -15.75 -11.02
N LEU A 195 -2.49 -14.83 -11.11
CA LEU A 195 -2.70 -14.04 -12.32
C LEU A 195 -1.48 -13.17 -12.65
N GLY A 196 -0.86 -12.55 -11.65
CA GLY A 196 0.39 -11.80 -11.81
C GLY A 196 1.52 -12.65 -12.36
N TYR A 197 1.70 -13.88 -11.87
CA TYR A 197 2.70 -14.80 -12.40
C TYR A 197 2.42 -15.23 -13.83
N LEU A 198 1.16 -15.50 -14.17
CA LEU A 198 0.75 -15.82 -15.53
C LEU A 198 1.03 -14.64 -16.47
N PHE A 199 0.67 -13.42 -16.08
CA PHE A 199 0.93 -12.23 -16.87
C PHE A 199 2.43 -11.94 -17.01
N PHE A 200 3.22 -12.10 -15.95
CA PHE A 200 4.68 -11.99 -16.04
C PHE A 200 5.25 -13.01 -17.03
N PHE A 201 4.76 -14.25 -17.01
CA PHE A 201 5.18 -15.27 -17.97
C PHE A 201 4.85 -14.87 -19.42
N LEU A 202 3.66 -14.29 -19.68
CA LEU A 202 3.30 -13.76 -21.00
C LEU A 202 4.21 -12.58 -21.43
N VAL A 203 4.61 -11.73 -20.49
CA VAL A 203 5.59 -10.65 -20.74
C VAL A 203 6.94 -11.23 -21.12
N CYS A 204 7.44 -12.25 -20.40
CA CYS A 204 8.68 -12.95 -20.75
C CYS A 204 8.61 -13.60 -22.14
N LEU A 205 7.49 -14.25 -22.46
CA LEU A 205 7.25 -14.83 -23.78
C LEU A 205 7.27 -13.76 -24.88
N THR A 206 6.69 -12.59 -24.63
CA THR A 206 6.76 -11.46 -25.56
C THR A 206 8.18 -10.91 -25.68
N PHE A 207 8.92 -10.82 -24.57
CA PHE A 207 10.30 -10.32 -24.59
C PHE A 207 11.23 -11.20 -25.43
N PHE A 208 11.14 -12.52 -25.30
CA PHE A 208 12.04 -13.45 -26.00
C PHE A 208 11.55 -13.90 -27.39
N PHE A 209 10.24 -14.00 -27.60
CA PHE A 209 9.65 -14.56 -28.83
C PHE A 209 8.73 -13.60 -29.58
N ASP A 210 8.57 -12.36 -29.10
CA ASP A 210 7.74 -11.31 -29.70
C ASP A 210 6.26 -11.70 -29.93
N LEU A 211 5.69 -12.44 -28.98
CA LEU A 211 4.36 -13.06 -29.08
C LEU A 211 3.14 -12.10 -29.00
N GLY A 212 3.30 -10.79 -29.22
CA GLY A 212 2.19 -9.85 -29.41
C GLY A 212 1.22 -9.67 -28.23
N PHE A 213 1.48 -10.23 -27.05
CA PHE A 213 0.63 -10.05 -25.86
C PHE A 213 0.77 -8.65 -25.24
N THR A 214 1.93 -8.03 -25.40
CA THR A 214 2.21 -6.65 -25.00
C THR A 214 3.22 -6.01 -25.96
N GLN A 215 3.61 -4.77 -25.71
CA GLN A 215 4.56 -3.99 -26.53
C GLN A 215 5.93 -3.91 -25.84
N GLN A 216 7.01 -3.97 -26.62
CA GLN A 216 8.39 -3.86 -26.09
C GLN A 216 8.61 -2.56 -25.29
N ASP A 217 7.98 -1.46 -25.71
CA ASP A 217 8.08 -0.17 -25.01
C ASP A 217 7.53 -0.25 -23.58
N LEU A 218 6.40 -0.95 -23.38
CA LEU A 218 5.81 -1.17 -22.06
C LEU A 218 6.73 -2.03 -21.17
N ILE A 219 7.43 -3.00 -21.75
CA ILE A 219 8.39 -3.83 -21.01
C ILE A 219 9.56 -2.98 -20.51
N GLN A 220 10.10 -2.09 -21.36
CA GLN A 220 11.18 -1.17 -20.97
C GLN A 220 10.72 -0.17 -19.90
N GLU A 221 9.51 0.37 -20.04
CA GLU A 221 8.91 1.27 -19.08
C GLU A 221 8.78 0.61 -17.69
N VAL A 222 8.27 -0.63 -17.65
CA VAL A 222 8.19 -1.42 -16.42
C VAL A 222 9.54 -1.66 -15.78
N PHE A 223 10.59 -1.97 -16.55
CA PHE A 223 11.92 -2.15 -15.97
C PHE A 223 12.42 -0.87 -15.30
N SER A 224 12.15 0.29 -15.89
CA SER A 224 12.46 1.59 -15.28
C SER A 224 11.66 1.82 -14.00
N ILE A 225 10.35 1.54 -14.01
CA ILE A 225 9.47 1.65 -12.83
C ILE A 225 9.99 0.76 -11.68
N VAL A 226 10.25 -0.52 -11.96
CA VAL A 226 10.74 -1.48 -10.97
C VAL A 226 12.10 -1.04 -10.41
N PHE A 227 13.01 -0.57 -11.26
CA PHE A 227 14.31 -0.07 -10.83
C PHE A 227 14.18 1.15 -9.90
N GLN A 228 13.32 2.13 -10.25
CA GLN A 228 13.06 3.30 -9.42
C GLN A 228 12.47 2.91 -8.07
N MET A 229 11.49 1.99 -8.05
CA MET A 229 10.89 1.46 -6.82
C MET A 229 11.94 0.83 -5.91
N THR A 230 12.80 -0.02 -6.46
CA THR A 230 13.89 -0.67 -5.72
C THR A 230 14.82 0.35 -5.06
N LEU A 231 15.20 1.42 -5.77
CA LEU A 231 16.05 2.48 -5.20
C LEU A 231 15.36 3.28 -4.09
N ILE A 232 14.05 3.55 -4.25
CA ILE A 232 13.25 4.23 -3.21
C ILE A 232 13.19 3.36 -1.96
N VAL A 233 12.88 2.06 -2.11
CA VAL A 233 12.78 1.09 -1.00
C VAL A 233 14.12 0.93 -0.30
N ALA A 234 15.22 0.77 -1.04
CA ALA A 234 16.56 0.71 -0.45
C ALA A 234 16.87 1.96 0.38
N GLY A 235 16.57 3.16 -0.16
CA GLY A 235 16.71 4.40 0.58
C GLY A 235 15.83 4.48 1.83
N SER A 236 14.60 4.00 1.75
CA SER A 236 13.66 3.96 2.87
C SER A 236 14.14 3.04 4.00
N LEU A 237 14.64 1.85 3.66
CA LEU A 237 15.14 0.90 4.66
C LEU A 237 16.39 1.44 5.35
N VAL A 238 17.30 2.05 4.60
CA VAL A 238 18.49 2.72 5.16
C VAL A 238 18.08 3.88 6.08
N LEU A 239 17.12 4.71 5.67
CA LEU A 239 16.57 5.78 6.50
C LEU A 239 15.98 5.23 7.80
N CYS A 240 15.15 4.18 7.73
CA CYS A 240 14.57 3.56 8.91
C CYS A 240 15.68 3.07 9.85
N GLN A 241 16.71 2.42 9.32
CA GLN A 241 17.82 1.93 10.13
C GLN A 241 18.62 3.06 10.79
N LEU A 242 18.84 4.18 10.09
CA LEU A 242 19.46 5.38 10.65
C LEU A 242 18.62 5.97 11.79
N ILE A 243 17.29 6.06 11.60
CA ILE A 243 16.37 6.54 12.64
C ILE A 243 16.47 5.65 13.88
N LEU A 244 16.41 4.33 13.71
CA LEU A 244 16.51 3.38 14.81
C LEU A 244 17.86 3.46 15.54
N LYS A 245 18.95 3.71 14.81
CA LYS A 245 20.30 3.78 15.37
C LYS A 245 20.58 5.08 16.14
N TYR A 246 20.16 6.22 15.59
CA TYR A 246 20.54 7.55 16.11
C TYR A 246 19.46 8.22 16.95
N PHE A 247 18.19 7.80 16.83
CA PHE A 247 17.06 8.45 17.50
C PHE A 247 16.38 7.55 18.56
N SER A 248 17.13 6.61 19.15
CA SER A 248 16.59 5.66 20.15
C SER A 248 15.94 6.34 21.37
N LEU A 249 16.54 7.43 21.87
CA LEU A 249 15.99 8.21 22.99
C LEU A 249 14.67 8.92 22.62
N GLN A 250 14.57 9.43 21.40
CA GLN A 250 13.37 10.10 20.88
C GLN A 250 12.26 9.08 20.64
N ILE A 251 12.61 7.89 20.16
CA ILE A 251 11.69 6.76 20.04
C ILE A 251 11.14 6.40 21.42
N GLU A 252 11.99 6.25 22.43
CA GLU A 252 11.53 5.94 23.79
C GLU A 252 10.59 7.02 24.37
N LYS A 253 10.92 8.31 24.17
CA LYS A 253 10.04 9.43 24.55
C LYS A 253 8.69 9.43 23.83
N LEU A 254 8.68 9.12 22.54
CA LEU A 254 7.44 9.09 21.76
C LEU A 254 6.59 7.85 22.11
N ALA A 255 7.22 6.71 22.39
CA ALA A 255 6.54 5.50 22.84
C ALA A 255 5.85 5.71 24.19
N THR A 256 6.55 6.36 25.14
CA THR A 256 5.97 6.74 26.45
C THR A 256 4.84 7.74 26.30
N MET A 257 4.95 8.75 25.44
CA MET A 257 3.87 9.70 25.14
C MET A 257 2.61 9.01 24.56
N LEU A 258 2.80 7.99 23.71
CA LEU A 258 1.69 7.23 23.12
C LEU A 258 1.17 6.12 24.05
N HIS A 259 1.81 5.90 25.20
CA HIS A 259 1.57 4.78 26.13
C HIS A 259 1.60 3.41 25.41
N ILE A 260 2.62 3.18 24.61
CA ILE A 260 2.90 1.91 23.92
C ILE A 260 4.34 1.46 24.19
N ASN A 261 4.64 0.20 23.94
CA ASN A 261 6.01 -0.29 24.08
C ASN A 261 6.91 0.10 22.89
N GLN A 262 8.23 -0.05 23.06
CA GLN A 262 9.20 0.33 22.02
C GLN A 262 9.03 -0.47 20.73
N TYR A 263 8.71 -1.77 20.81
CA TYR A 263 8.47 -2.61 19.63
C TYR A 263 7.34 -2.06 18.75
N ALA A 264 6.27 -1.59 19.37
CA ALA A 264 5.14 -0.98 18.65
C ALA A 264 5.56 0.29 17.91
N LEU A 265 6.35 1.17 18.53
CA LEU A 265 6.80 2.38 17.84
C LEU A 265 7.80 2.08 16.73
N ILE A 266 8.72 1.14 16.93
CA ILE A 266 9.63 0.67 15.88
C ILE A 266 8.81 0.11 14.71
N GLY A 267 7.75 -0.64 14.99
CA GLY A 267 6.80 -1.14 14.00
C GLY A 267 6.16 -0.05 13.14
N LEU A 268 5.77 1.07 13.74
CA LEU A 268 5.19 2.22 13.02
C LEU A 268 6.22 2.86 12.08
N ILE A 269 7.45 3.07 12.57
CA ILE A 269 8.53 3.66 11.77
C ILE A 269 8.85 2.75 10.58
N LEU A 270 8.96 1.44 10.80
CA LEU A 270 9.19 0.47 9.73
C LEU A 270 8.03 0.44 8.73
N SER A 271 6.79 0.58 9.21
CA SER A 271 5.59 0.57 8.37
C SER A 271 5.55 1.73 7.36
N LEU A 272 6.18 2.87 7.65
CA LEU A 272 6.33 3.96 6.69
C LEU A 272 7.05 3.52 5.41
N GLY A 273 8.05 2.63 5.54
CA GLY A 273 8.73 2.01 4.39
C GLY A 273 7.95 0.81 3.86
N THR A 274 7.68 -0.17 4.73
CA THR A 274 6.85 -1.31 4.38
C THR A 274 6.23 -1.88 5.63
N SER A 275 4.92 -2.08 5.61
CA SER A 275 4.24 -2.68 6.77
C SER A 275 4.77 -4.11 7.02
N ILE A 276 5.23 -4.84 6.00
CA ILE A 276 5.74 -6.21 6.15
C ILE A 276 6.91 -6.26 7.15
N ALA A 277 7.75 -5.22 7.19
CA ALA A 277 8.89 -5.15 8.11
C ALA A 277 8.47 -5.09 9.59
N MET A 278 7.22 -4.70 9.88
CA MET A 278 6.65 -4.72 11.23
C MET A 278 6.30 -6.12 11.71
N MET A 279 5.99 -7.06 10.81
CA MET A 279 5.40 -8.35 11.14
C MET A 279 6.20 -9.17 12.17
N PRO A 280 7.54 -9.29 12.10
CA PRO A 280 8.32 -10.04 13.09
C PRO A 280 8.33 -9.41 14.49
N LEU A 281 7.90 -8.15 14.60
CA LEU A 281 7.81 -7.43 15.88
C LEU A 281 6.41 -7.49 16.47
N PHE A 282 5.41 -7.91 15.70
CA PHE A 282 4.00 -7.76 16.06
C PHE A 282 3.65 -8.52 17.33
N SER A 283 4.11 -9.76 17.49
CA SER A 283 3.88 -10.57 18.70
C SER A 283 4.52 -9.99 19.96
N LYS A 284 5.54 -9.14 19.81
CA LYS A 284 6.23 -8.44 20.92
C LYS A 284 5.57 -7.12 21.31
N MET A 285 4.56 -6.66 20.58
CA MET A 285 3.85 -5.42 20.87
C MET A 285 2.83 -5.60 22.00
N ASP A 286 2.62 -4.55 22.78
CA ASP A 286 1.50 -4.48 23.71
C ASP A 286 0.17 -4.36 22.94
N THR A 287 -0.95 -4.70 23.58
CA THR A 287 -2.27 -4.74 22.91
C THR A 287 -2.63 -3.42 22.23
N LYS A 288 -2.35 -2.28 22.87
CA LYS A 288 -2.58 -0.95 22.29
C LYS A 288 -1.65 -0.71 21.11
N GLY A 289 -0.37 -1.05 21.27
CA GLY A 289 0.63 -1.04 20.20
C GLY A 289 0.22 -1.83 18.96
N LYS A 290 -0.32 -3.04 19.11
CA LYS A 290 -0.84 -3.88 18.01
C LYS A 290 -1.96 -3.19 17.24
N LEU A 291 -2.93 -2.63 17.96
CA LEU A 291 -4.07 -1.92 17.36
C LEU A 291 -3.61 -0.69 16.58
N ILE A 292 -2.74 0.13 17.18
CA ILE A 292 -2.19 1.35 16.56
C ILE A 292 -1.45 1.02 15.26
N ASN A 293 -0.59 0.01 15.31
CA ASN A 293 0.20 -0.41 14.16
C ASN A 293 -0.65 -0.95 13.02
N ALA A 294 -1.60 -1.83 13.33
CA ALA A 294 -2.51 -2.38 12.34
C ALA A 294 -3.41 -1.29 11.73
N ALA A 295 -3.95 -0.36 12.53
CA ALA A 295 -4.74 0.77 12.04
C ALA A 295 -3.92 1.69 11.13
N PHE A 296 -2.70 2.03 11.54
CA PHE A 296 -1.77 2.82 10.73
C PHE A 296 -1.45 2.12 9.40
N SER A 297 -1.35 0.80 9.40
CA SER A 297 -0.98 0.04 8.20
C SER A 297 -2.00 0.12 7.05
N VAL A 298 -3.26 0.47 7.33
CA VAL A 298 -4.31 0.66 6.30
C VAL A 298 -4.02 1.86 5.41
N SER A 299 -3.54 2.95 6.02
CA SER A 299 -3.54 4.27 5.36
C SER A 299 -2.17 4.93 5.35
N GLY A 300 -1.37 4.75 6.41
CA GLY A 300 -0.07 5.38 6.60
C GLY A 300 1.14 4.52 6.21
N ALA A 301 0.94 3.23 5.91
CA ALA A 301 2.04 2.38 5.46
C ALA A 301 2.51 2.73 4.04
N TYR A 302 3.76 2.43 3.73
CA TYR A 302 4.40 2.59 2.42
C TYR A 302 4.53 4.04 1.92
N VAL A 303 4.28 5.04 2.76
CA VAL A 303 4.43 6.47 2.43
C VAL A 303 5.82 6.79 1.87
N PHE A 304 6.84 6.12 2.38
CA PHE A 304 8.23 6.26 1.92
C PHE A 304 8.77 5.01 1.24
N GLY A 305 7.89 4.06 0.91
CA GLY A 305 8.23 2.72 0.44
C GLY A 305 8.09 2.50 -1.06
N GLY A 306 7.83 1.23 -1.41
CA GLY A 306 7.61 0.80 -2.80
C GLY A 306 6.47 1.56 -3.48
N GLN A 307 5.37 1.81 -2.77
CA GLN A 307 4.25 2.58 -3.32
C GLN A 307 4.64 4.01 -3.69
N LEU A 308 5.45 4.69 -2.87
CA LEU A 308 5.98 6.00 -3.24
C LEU A 308 6.83 5.92 -4.50
N GLY A 309 7.72 4.92 -4.57
CA GLY A 309 8.56 4.69 -5.75
C GLY A 309 7.73 4.47 -7.01
N PHE A 310 6.65 3.68 -6.90
CA PHE A 310 5.73 3.43 -8.00
C PHE A 310 5.02 4.71 -8.41
N ILE A 311 4.32 5.37 -7.48
CA ILE A 311 3.54 6.59 -7.76
C ILE A 311 4.44 7.71 -8.31
N ALA A 312 5.65 7.88 -7.79
CA ALA A 312 6.59 8.88 -8.29
C ALA A 312 7.12 8.55 -9.70
N SER A 313 7.09 7.28 -10.12
CA SER A 313 7.52 6.85 -11.45
C SER A 313 6.43 6.97 -12.52
N VAL A 314 5.15 6.87 -12.13
CA VAL A 314 4.01 6.85 -13.07
C VAL A 314 3.14 8.11 -13.02
N SER A 315 3.32 8.96 -12.00
CA SER A 315 2.48 10.15 -11.80
C SER A 315 3.31 11.42 -11.61
N ASN A 316 2.64 12.57 -11.69
CA ASN A 316 3.29 13.87 -11.55
C ASN A 316 3.64 14.20 -10.07
N SER A 317 4.44 15.26 -9.87
CA SER A 317 4.89 15.71 -8.55
C SER A 317 3.75 16.17 -7.64
N PHE A 318 2.65 16.68 -8.21
CA PHE A 318 1.46 17.08 -7.47
C PHE A 318 0.75 15.86 -6.87
N SER A 319 0.47 14.83 -7.67
CA SER A 319 -0.10 13.55 -7.24
C SER A 319 0.74 12.87 -6.17
N THR A 320 2.07 12.86 -6.36
CA THR A 320 3.00 12.29 -5.38
C THR A 320 2.98 13.05 -4.05
N THR A 321 2.81 14.37 -4.09
CA THR A 321 2.71 15.21 -2.88
C THR A 321 1.40 14.96 -2.14
N ILE A 322 0.28 14.88 -2.86
CA ILE A 322 -1.02 14.54 -2.30
C ILE A 322 -0.99 13.15 -1.67
N PHE A 323 -0.37 12.17 -2.33
CA PHE A 323 -0.17 10.83 -1.79
C PHE A 323 0.49 10.87 -0.40
N ILE A 324 1.62 11.58 -0.26
CA ILE A 324 2.35 11.66 1.01
C ILE A 324 1.49 12.32 2.09
N ILE A 325 0.89 13.47 1.79
CA ILE A 325 0.11 14.24 2.77
C ILE A 325 -1.12 13.43 3.20
N ALA A 326 -1.92 12.94 2.25
CA ALA A 326 -3.14 12.21 2.54
C ALA A 326 -2.88 10.94 3.37
N LYS A 327 -1.87 10.16 3.01
CA LYS A 327 -1.53 8.92 3.72
C LYS A 327 -1.00 9.20 5.13
N LEU A 328 -0.15 10.21 5.31
CA LEU A 328 0.31 10.60 6.65
C LEU A 328 -0.86 11.13 7.50
N SER A 329 -1.72 11.98 6.95
CA SER A 329 -2.91 12.48 7.65
C SER A 329 -3.85 11.35 8.05
N ALA A 330 -4.12 10.39 7.15
CA ALA A 330 -4.95 9.22 7.44
C ALA A 330 -4.30 8.29 8.47
N GLY A 331 -2.99 8.07 8.37
CA GLY A 331 -2.24 7.30 9.35
C GLY A 331 -2.30 7.92 10.74
N ILE A 332 -2.06 9.22 10.87
CA ILE A 332 -2.13 9.95 12.14
C ILE A 332 -3.55 9.90 12.72
N LEU A 333 -4.58 10.13 11.89
CA LEU A 333 -5.97 10.04 12.33
C LEU A 333 -6.33 8.61 12.78
N ALA A 334 -5.80 7.58 12.14
CA ALA A 334 -5.99 6.19 12.57
C ALA A 334 -5.37 5.92 13.95
N ILE A 335 -4.17 6.45 14.22
CA ILE A 335 -3.53 6.37 15.55
C ILE A 335 -4.39 7.08 16.61
N LEU A 336 -4.87 8.29 16.31
CA LEU A 336 -5.73 9.06 17.22
C LEU A 336 -7.05 8.34 17.51
N MET A 337 -7.66 7.72 16.50
CA MET A 337 -8.90 6.96 16.66
C MET A 337 -8.72 5.78 17.61
N VAL A 338 -7.63 5.01 17.47
CA VAL A 338 -7.31 3.91 18.38
C VAL A 338 -7.11 4.44 19.80
N TYR A 339 -6.40 5.56 19.96
CA TYR A 339 -6.16 6.20 21.26
C TYR A 339 -7.47 6.58 21.97
N LEU A 340 -8.41 7.20 21.26
CA LEU A 340 -9.72 7.60 21.80
C LEU A 340 -10.56 6.40 22.23
N PHE A 341 -10.56 5.32 21.44
CA PHE A 341 -11.35 4.13 21.75
C PHE A 341 -10.75 3.27 22.88
N THR A 342 -9.42 3.15 22.95
CA THR A 342 -8.77 2.39 24.03
C THR A 342 -8.84 3.11 25.38
N LYS A 343 -8.78 4.45 25.40
CA LYS A 343 -8.98 5.24 26.62
C LYS A 343 -10.35 4.95 27.27
N ARG A 344 -11.41 4.96 26.46
CA ARG A 344 -12.79 4.74 26.91
C ARG A 344 -13.06 3.35 27.50
N ARG A 345 -12.22 2.36 27.19
CA ARG A 345 -12.35 0.97 27.67
C ARG A 345 -11.59 0.72 28.99
N MET A 346 -10.71 1.63 29.40
CA MET A 346 -10.03 1.58 30.70
C MET A 346 -10.74 2.45 31.76
N GLU A 347 -11.64 3.33 31.35
CA GLU A 347 -12.46 4.18 32.22
C GLU A 347 -13.84 3.58 32.55
N ASN A 348 -14.22 2.45 31.92
CA ASN A 348 -15.44 1.68 32.16
C ASN A 348 -15.10 0.30 32.75
#